data_AF-A0A2E1EA91-F1
#
_entry.id   AF-A0A2E1EA91-F1
#
_cell.length_a   1.000
_cell.length_b   1.000
_cell.length_c   1.000
_cell.angle_alpha   90.00
_cell.angle_beta   90.00
_cell.angle_gamma   90.00
#
_symmetry.space_group_name_H-M   'P 1'
#
loop_
_entity.id
_entity.type
_entity.pdbx_description
1 polymer ?
#
loop_
_entity_poly.entity_id
_entity_poly.type
_entity_poly.pdbx_seq_one_letter_code
_entity_poly.pdbx_strand_id
1 'polypeptide(L)'
;MKISKNEIEIIIVYLIENDYLDESRFAKVFTGGKFIIKKWGKIRIVRELKYRKISDYNIKLALKEISNVDYLKVFNIISSKKIESLKKLNTQEKKRKLITFLTYKGWEKEMIYEKLNSF
;
A
#
# COMPACT_ATOMS: atom_id res chain seq x y z
N MET A 1 24.13 21.62 -18.99
CA MET A 1 25.19 20.75 -18.43
C MET A 1 24.62 19.35 -18.28
N LYS A 2 25.15 18.33 -18.97
CA LYS A 2 24.74 16.93 -18.82
C LYS A 2 25.80 16.23 -17.98
N ILE A 3 25.38 15.59 -16.89
CA ILE A 3 26.24 14.73 -16.08
C ILE A 3 26.44 13.41 -16.85
N SER A 4 27.69 12.95 -16.96
CA SER A 4 28.04 11.69 -17.60
C SER A 4 27.58 10.49 -16.76
N LYS A 5 27.48 9.31 -17.39
CA LYS A 5 27.07 8.09 -16.68
C LYS A 5 28.02 7.72 -15.53
N ASN A 6 29.33 7.88 -15.72
CA ASN A 6 30.32 7.61 -14.69
C ASN A 6 30.17 8.56 -13.50
N GLU A 7 29.92 9.85 -13.75
CA GLU A 7 29.67 10.82 -12.67
C GLU A 7 28.40 10.47 -11.89
N ILE A 8 27.34 9.99 -12.55
CA ILE A 8 26.12 9.51 -11.87
C ILE A 8 26.42 8.34 -10.94
N GLU A 9 27.19 7.35 -11.41
CA GLU A 9 27.55 6.17 -10.61
C GLU A 9 28.37 6.57 -9.37
N ILE A 10 29.36 7.47 -9.54
CA ILE A 10 30.15 8.00 -8.43
C ILE A 10 29.26 8.73 -7.40
N ILE A 11 28.34 9.57 -7.86
CA ILE A 11 27.41 10.28 -6.98
C ILE A 11 26.48 9.30 -6.24
N ILE A 12 25.95 8.28 -6.93
CA ILE A 12 25.08 7.28 -6.29
C ILE A 12 25.84 6.53 -5.20
N VAL A 13 27.07 6.08 -5.46
CA VAL A 13 27.91 5.40 -4.47
C VAL A 13 28.13 6.31 -3.26
N TYR A 14 28.52 7.56 -3.47
CA TYR A 14 28.69 8.54 -2.40
C TYR A 14 27.42 8.72 -1.55
N LEU A 15 26.24 8.80 -2.19
CA LEU A 15 24.97 8.94 -1.49
C LEU A 15 24.60 7.70 -0.67
N ILE A 16 24.96 6.49 -1.15
CA ILE A 16 24.73 5.25 -0.42
C ILE A 16 25.69 5.16 0.78
N GLU A 17 26.98 5.42 0.56
CA GLU A 17 28.02 5.35 1.61
C GLU A 17 27.75 6.33 2.76
N ASN A 18 27.17 7.50 2.45
CA ASN A 18 26.82 8.51 3.45
C ASN A 18 25.37 8.39 3.95
N ASP A 19 24.69 7.27 3.69
CA ASP A 19 23.31 6.99 4.12
C ASP A 19 22.27 8.06 3.70
N TYR A 20 22.51 8.77 2.59
CA TYR A 20 21.51 9.65 1.97
C TYR A 20 20.54 8.88 1.06
N LEU A 21 20.99 7.75 0.49
CA LEU A 21 20.19 6.88 -0.37
C LEU A 21 20.10 5.47 0.20
N ASP A 22 18.93 5.09 0.71
CA ASP A 22 18.63 3.75 1.23
C ASP A 22 17.27 3.28 0.72
N GLU A 23 17.28 2.23 -0.11
CA GLU A 23 16.08 1.61 -0.69
C GLU A 23 15.20 0.93 0.37
N SER A 24 15.79 0.27 1.35
CA SER A 24 15.09 -0.43 2.43
C SER A 24 14.37 0.57 3.34
N ARG A 25 15.06 1.63 3.75
CA ARG A 25 14.47 2.74 4.51
C ARG A 25 13.31 3.39 3.76
N PHE A 26 13.50 3.65 2.46
CA PHE A 26 12.43 4.17 1.61
C PHE A 26 11.21 3.23 1.60
N ALA A 27 11.41 1.93 1.35
CA ALA A 27 10.32 0.96 1.24
C ALA A 27 9.50 0.86 2.54
N LYS A 28 10.16 0.86 3.70
CA LYS A 28 9.51 0.80 5.02
C LYS A 28 8.67 2.03 5.30
N VAL A 29 9.26 3.23 5.18
CA VAL A 29 8.54 4.51 5.41
C VAL A 29 7.38 4.67 4.45
N PHE A 30 7.58 4.31 3.17
CA PHE A 30 6.52 4.33 2.17
C PHE A 30 5.36 3.42 2.58
N THR A 31 5.65 2.16 2.93
CA THR A 31 4.65 1.16 3.31
C THR A 31 3.85 1.62 4.53
N GLY A 32 4.53 2.02 5.60
CA GLY A 32 3.88 2.51 6.82
C GLY A 32 3.03 3.76 6.56
N GLY A 33 3.55 4.76 5.84
CA GLY A 33 2.81 5.97 5.52
C GLY A 33 1.57 5.71 4.66
N LYS A 34 1.65 4.84 3.65
CA LYS A 34 0.49 4.47 2.82
C LYS A 34 -0.55 3.67 3.59
N PHE A 35 -0.12 2.79 4.49
CA PHE A 35 -1.04 2.02 5.33
C PHE A 35 -1.71 2.90 6.39
N ILE A 36 -0.96 3.71 7.13
CA ILE A 36 -1.47 4.52 8.25
C ILE A 36 -2.31 5.71 7.75
N ILE A 37 -1.79 6.49 6.78
CA ILE A 37 -2.44 7.75 6.37
C ILE A 37 -3.45 7.49 5.26
N LYS A 38 -3.09 6.69 4.25
CA LYS A 38 -3.95 6.46 3.07
C LYS A 38 -4.84 5.22 3.20
N LYS A 39 -4.63 4.37 4.21
CA LYS A 39 -5.37 3.11 4.42
C LYS A 39 -5.35 2.21 3.19
N TRP A 40 -4.20 2.12 2.55
CA TRP A 40 -3.99 1.20 1.43
C TRP A 40 -3.81 -0.23 1.92
N GLY A 41 -4.34 -1.19 1.17
CA GLY A 41 -4.03 -2.60 1.36
C GLY A 41 -2.69 -2.99 0.74
N LYS A 42 -2.19 -4.18 1.09
CA LYS A 42 -0.87 -4.68 0.69
C LYS A 42 -0.71 -4.75 -0.83
N ILE A 43 -1.76 -5.12 -1.58
CA ILE A 43 -1.69 -5.24 -3.05
C ILE A 43 -1.29 -3.92 -3.70
N ARG A 44 -1.89 -2.80 -3.28
CA ARG A 44 -1.56 -1.49 -3.84
C ARG A 44 -0.17 -1.03 -3.41
N ILE A 45 0.21 -1.27 -2.16
CA ILE A 45 1.55 -0.93 -1.67
C ILE A 45 2.62 -1.67 -2.50
N VAL A 46 2.46 -2.98 -2.70
CA VAL A 46 3.36 -3.79 -3.53
C VAL A 46 3.45 -3.25 -4.94
N ARG A 47 2.31 -3.01 -5.60
CA ARG A 47 2.27 -2.49 -6.97
C ARG A 47 3.03 -1.16 -7.11
N GLU A 48 2.85 -0.27 -6.14
CA GLU A 48 3.46 1.06 -6.14
C GLU A 48 4.97 1.02 -5.87
N LEU A 49 5.43 0.10 -5.01
CA LEU A 49 6.86 -0.13 -4.79
C LEU A 49 7.52 -0.78 -6.02
N LYS A 50 6.84 -1.76 -6.66
CA LYS A 50 7.31 -2.36 -7.92
C LYS A 50 7.42 -1.36 -9.06
N TYR A 51 6.45 -0.45 -9.17
CA TYR A 51 6.51 0.64 -10.16
C TYR A 51 7.73 1.55 -9.96
N ARG A 52 8.20 1.69 -8.72
CA ARG A 52 9.42 2.44 -8.36
C ARG A 52 10.69 1.59 -8.44
N LYS A 53 10.60 0.39 -9.00
CA LYS A 53 11.71 -0.57 -9.16
C LYS A 53 12.35 -1.02 -7.85
N ILE A 54 11.60 -0.95 -6.75
CA ILE A 54 12.07 -1.46 -5.46
C ILE A 54 12.16 -2.99 -5.53
N SER A 55 13.27 -3.54 -5.03
CA SER A 55 13.50 -4.98 -5.04
C SER A 55 12.42 -5.78 -4.27
N ASP A 56 12.09 -6.98 -4.75
CA ASP A 56 11.12 -7.87 -4.08
C ASP A 56 11.54 -8.20 -2.64
N TYR A 57 12.84 -8.23 -2.35
CA TYR A 57 13.38 -8.40 -1.00
C TYR A 57 12.98 -7.23 -0.08
N ASN A 58 13.24 -5.98 -0.49
CA ASN A 58 12.89 -4.80 0.30
C ASN A 58 11.37 -4.62 0.42
N ILE A 59 10.59 -5.00 -0.59
CA ILE A 59 9.12 -5.03 -0.49
C ILE A 59 8.68 -6.01 0.60
N LYS A 60 9.21 -7.25 0.60
CA LYS A 60 8.88 -8.24 1.62
C LYS A 60 9.24 -7.77 3.03
N LEU A 61 10.41 -7.14 3.20
CA LEU A 61 10.81 -6.56 4.49
C LEU A 61 9.86 -5.44 4.92
N ALA A 62 9.54 -4.50 4.03
CA ALA A 62 8.66 -3.39 4.34
C ALA A 62 7.24 -3.82 4.72
N LEU A 63 6.72 -4.88 4.09
CA LEU A 63 5.40 -5.41 4.42
C LEU A 63 5.32 -6.05 5.82
N LYS A 64 6.45 -6.48 6.41
CA LYS A 64 6.48 -7.02 7.78
C LYS A 64 6.19 -5.95 8.84
N GLU A 65 6.37 -4.67 8.51
CA GLU A 65 6.00 -3.54 9.38
C GLU A 65 4.49 -3.48 9.64
N ILE A 66 3.68 -4.13 8.79
CA ILE A 66 2.23 -4.20 8.95
C ILE A 66 1.86 -5.50 9.66
N SER A 67 1.56 -5.40 10.95
CA SER A 67 1.05 -6.53 11.72
C SER A 67 -0.29 -7.02 11.13
N ASN A 68 -0.53 -8.34 11.18
CA ASN A 68 -1.82 -8.89 10.71
C ASN A 68 -3.00 -8.34 11.53
N VAL A 69 -2.81 -8.10 12.82
CA VAL A 69 -3.83 -7.53 13.71
C VAL A 69 -4.21 -6.13 13.26
N ASP A 70 -3.23 -5.25 13.03
CA ASP A 70 -3.49 -3.89 12.57
C ASP A 70 -4.10 -3.88 11.17
N TYR A 71 -3.64 -4.78 10.31
CA TYR A 71 -4.16 -4.93 8.95
C TYR A 71 -5.67 -5.20 8.95
N LEU A 72 -6.09 -6.21 9.72
CA LEU A 72 -7.50 -6.56 9.87
C LEU A 72 -8.31 -5.44 10.54
N LYS A 73 -7.75 -4.82 11.58
CA LYS A 73 -8.38 -3.70 12.28
C LYS A 73 -8.65 -2.53 11.31
N VAL A 74 -7.65 -2.12 10.54
CA VAL A 74 -7.78 -1.04 9.57
C VAL A 74 -8.81 -1.39 8.48
N PHE A 75 -8.76 -2.61 7.95
CA PHE A 75 -9.73 -3.08 6.95
C PHE A 75 -11.17 -2.97 7.47
N ASN A 76 -11.42 -3.46 8.69
CA ASN A 76 -12.73 -3.42 9.31
C ASN A 76 -13.22 -1.98 9.53
N ILE A 77 -12.35 -1.10 10.01
CA ILE A 77 -12.69 0.32 10.20
C ILE A 77 -13.11 0.98 8.88
N ILE A 78 -12.32 0.82 7.82
CA ILE A 78 -12.60 1.52 6.55
C ILE A 78 -13.81 0.91 5.82
N SER A 79 -13.99 -0.40 5.88
CA SER A 79 -15.09 -1.08 5.22
C SER A 79 -16.41 -0.76 5.91
N SER A 80 -16.47 -0.82 7.24
CA SER A 80 -17.66 -0.44 8.00
C SER A 80 -18.04 1.03 7.79
N LYS A 81 -17.07 1.95 7.83
CA LYS A 81 -17.30 3.37 7.50
C LYS A 81 -17.84 3.55 6.08
N LYS A 82 -17.31 2.79 5.11
CA LYS A 82 -17.79 2.85 3.73
C LYS A 82 -19.22 2.31 3.62
N ILE A 83 -19.53 1.17 4.23
CA ILE A 83 -20.88 0.59 4.24
C ILE A 83 -21.88 1.58 4.83
N GLU A 84 -21.53 2.21 5.95
CA GLU A 84 -22.35 3.25 6.57
C GLU A 84 -22.62 4.43 5.64
N SER A 85 -21.60 4.92 4.92
CA SER A 85 -21.79 6.00 3.95
C SER A 85 -22.71 5.63 2.78
N LEU A 86 -22.99 4.34 2.57
CA LEU A 86 -23.82 3.82 1.48
C LEU A 86 -25.23 3.41 1.93
N LYS A 87 -25.63 3.68 3.19
CA LYS A 87 -26.91 3.23 3.78
C LYS A 87 -28.16 3.47 2.90
N LYS A 88 -28.21 4.59 2.16
CA LYS A 88 -29.35 5.03 1.33
C LYS A 88 -29.49 4.31 -0.03
N LEU A 89 -28.50 3.52 -0.44
CA LEU A 89 -28.54 2.83 -1.73
C LEU A 89 -29.23 1.47 -1.60
N ASN A 90 -29.58 0.84 -2.72
CA ASN A 90 -30.02 -0.56 -2.70
C ASN A 90 -28.82 -1.51 -2.50
N THR A 91 -29.10 -2.77 -2.15
CA THR A 91 -28.06 -3.77 -1.83
C THR A 91 -27.04 -3.96 -2.96
N GLN A 92 -27.49 -4.05 -4.21
CA GLN A 92 -26.61 -4.29 -5.36
C GLN A 92 -25.65 -3.12 -5.58
N GLU A 93 -26.15 -1.89 -5.48
CA GLU A 93 -25.34 -0.68 -5.59
C GLU A 93 -24.33 -0.54 -4.44
N LYS A 94 -24.73 -0.89 -3.21
CA LYS A 94 -23.82 -0.91 -2.04
C LYS A 94 -22.66 -1.87 -2.29
N LYS A 95 -22.96 -3.11 -2.69
CA LYS A 95 -21.94 -4.14 -2.96
C LYS A 95 -20.97 -3.68 -4.04
N ARG A 96 -21.47 -3.20 -5.18
CA ARG A 96 -20.64 -2.67 -6.27
C ARG A 96 -19.71 -1.54 -5.80
N LYS A 97 -20.25 -0.53 -5.12
CA LYS A 97 -19.46 0.63 -4.65
C LYS A 97 -18.44 0.24 -3.58
N LEU A 98 -18.75 -0.74 -2.71
CA LEU A 98 -17.80 -1.24 -1.72
C LEU A 98 -16.63 -1.98 -2.39
N ILE A 99 -16.93 -2.88 -3.33
CA ILE A 99 -15.92 -3.61 -4.11
C ILE A 99 -15.00 -2.62 -4.81
N THR A 100 -15.55 -1.67 -5.58
CA THR A 100 -14.76 -0.68 -6.30
C THR A 100 -13.85 0.12 -5.36
N PHE A 101 -14.39 0.56 -4.22
CA PHE A 101 -13.62 1.34 -3.23
C PHE A 101 -12.46 0.56 -2.63
N LEU A 102 -12.71 -0.66 -2.13
CA LEU A 102 -11.69 -1.48 -1.47
C LEU A 102 -10.66 -2.02 -2.48
N THR A 103 -11.09 -2.39 -3.68
CA THR A 103 -10.20 -2.80 -4.77
C THR A 103 -9.26 -1.67 -5.17
N TYR A 104 -9.80 -0.46 -5.35
CA TYR A 104 -8.98 0.72 -5.65
C TYR A 104 -7.96 1.02 -4.53
N LYS A 105 -8.34 0.79 -3.27
CA LYS A 105 -7.43 0.92 -2.12
C LYS A 105 -6.42 -0.22 -2.01
N GLY A 106 -6.55 -1.30 -2.79
CA GLY A 106 -5.60 -2.41 -2.86
C GLY A 106 -5.77 -3.47 -1.80
N TRP A 107 -7.00 -3.72 -1.34
CA TRP A 107 -7.32 -4.81 -0.43
C TRP A 107 -7.57 -6.12 -1.18
N GLU A 108 -7.26 -7.23 -0.52
CA GLU A 108 -7.40 -8.59 -1.01
C GLU A 108 -8.85 -8.91 -1.35
N LYS A 109 -9.07 -9.60 -2.47
CA LYS A 109 -10.42 -9.90 -2.96
C LYS A 109 -11.17 -10.75 -1.96
N GLU A 110 -10.50 -11.72 -1.38
CA GLU A 110 -10.99 -12.66 -0.38
C GLU A 110 -11.58 -11.90 0.82
N MET A 111 -10.82 -10.94 1.36
CA MET A 111 -11.29 -10.09 2.47
C MET A 111 -12.50 -9.23 2.07
N ILE A 112 -12.53 -8.72 0.84
CA ILE A 112 -13.66 -7.94 0.32
C ILE A 112 -14.91 -8.82 0.25
N TYR A 113 -14.80 -10.04 -0.28
CA TYR A 113 -15.92 -10.97 -0.40
C TYR A 113 -16.44 -11.45 0.95
N GLU A 114 -15.56 -11.78 1.88
CA GLU A 114 -15.94 -12.10 3.27
C GLU A 114 -16.76 -10.96 3.90
N LYS A 115 -16.32 -9.71 3.70
CA LYS A 115 -17.04 -8.54 4.23
C LYS A 115 -18.39 -8.32 3.56
N LEU A 116 -18.56 -8.69 2.30
CA LEU A 116 -19.84 -8.58 1.58
C LEU A 116 -20.87 -9.62 2.01
N ASN A 117 -20.42 -10.75 2.57
CA ASN A 117 -21.28 -11.81 3.09
C ASN A 117 -21.70 -11.55 4.54
N SER A 118 -21.09 -10.58 5.23
CA SER A 118 -21.35 -10.27 6.63
C SER A 118 -22.42 -9.20 6.87
N PHE A 119 -23.14 -8.74 5.83
CA PHE A 119 -24.26 -7.78 5.94
C PHE A 119 -25.25 -7.97 4.79
#